data_AF-A0A7X8L3A3-F1
#
_entry.id   AF-A0A7X8L3A3-F1
#
_cell.length_a   1.000
_cell.length_b   1.000
_cell.length_c   1.000
_cell.angle_alpha   90.00
_cell.angle_beta   90.00
_cell.angle_gamma   90.00
#
_symmetry.space_group_name_H-M   'P 1'
#
loop_
_entity.id
_entity.type
_entity.pdbx_description
1 polymer ?
#
loop_
_entity_poly.entity_id
_entity_poly.type
_entity_poly.pdbx_seq_one_letter_code
_entity_poly.pdbx_strand_id
1 'polypeptide(L)'
;MWLEKFYEDPTTLHVVRLDNRAYYIPYTPGTERPEHNSSDRVKLLNGIWDFAYFNSVEDAPECIIDPAYVMPGRIKVPSVWQDHHQYTNIRYSIPYDPPYVPRGNSFSADGTWLGTARESR
;
A
#
# COMPACT_ATOMS: atom_id res chain seq x y z
N MET A 1 15.91 2.68 10.73
CA MET A 1 15.61 3.45 9.51
C MET A 1 15.04 4.80 9.94
N TRP A 2 15.58 5.92 9.45
CA TRP A 2 14.90 7.21 9.57
C TRP A 2 13.81 7.26 8.49
N LEU A 3 12.55 7.22 8.90
CA LEU A 3 11.41 7.41 8.00
C LEU A 3 10.86 8.81 8.20
N GLU A 4 10.91 9.62 7.14
CA GLU A 4 10.24 10.92 7.13
C GLU A 4 8.73 10.71 7.26
N LYS A 5 8.10 11.37 8.23
CA LYS A 5 6.69 11.14 8.59
C LYS A 5 5.75 11.95 7.71
N PHE A 6 5.81 11.72 6.40
CA PHE A 6 4.89 12.35 5.44
C PHE A 6 3.42 12.07 5.77
N TYR A 7 3.12 10.97 6.47
CA TYR A 7 1.77 10.63 6.92
C TYR A 7 1.25 11.47 8.11
N GLU A 8 2.11 12.26 8.77
CA GLU A 8 1.74 13.26 9.80
C GLU A 8 1.86 14.70 9.27
N ASP A 9 2.11 14.90 7.96
CA ASP A 9 2.22 16.23 7.34
C ASP A 9 1.08 16.46 6.33
N PRO A 10 0.10 17.32 6.65
CA PRO A 10 -1.03 17.59 5.75
C PRO A 10 -0.66 18.42 4.51
N THR A 11 0.55 19.00 4.46
CA THR A 11 1.00 19.84 3.34
C THR A 11 1.66 19.03 2.22
N THR A 12 2.28 17.90 2.56
CA THR A 12 2.94 17.02 1.58
C THR A 12 2.00 15.90 1.14
N LEU A 13 1.24 16.15 0.06
CA LEU A 13 0.29 15.15 -0.46
C LEU A 13 0.97 13.99 -1.21
N HIS A 14 2.03 14.29 -1.98
CA HIS A 14 2.69 13.34 -2.86
C HIS A 14 4.19 13.62 -2.98
N VAL A 15 4.99 12.56 -3.08
CA VAL A 15 6.42 12.63 -3.37
C VAL A 15 6.68 11.82 -4.64
N VAL A 16 7.29 12.43 -5.67
CA VAL A 16 7.65 11.77 -6.94
C VAL A 16 6.46 11.12 -7.67
N ARG A 17 5.26 11.70 -7.53
CA ARG A 17 4.07 11.27 -8.30
C ARG A 17 4.04 11.98 -9.65
N LEU A 18 3.81 11.23 -10.73
CA LEU A 18 3.60 11.80 -12.07
C LEU A 18 2.36 12.71 -12.12
N ASP A 19 2.38 13.69 -13.02
CA ASP A 19 1.26 14.61 -13.21
C ASP A 19 -0.06 13.90 -13.52
N ASN A 20 -1.16 14.49 -13.05
CA ASN A 20 -2.50 14.03 -13.34
C ASN A 20 -2.77 14.12 -14.85
N ARG A 21 -3.34 13.05 -15.41
CA ARG A 21 -3.67 12.95 -16.83
C ARG A 21 -4.94 12.11 -17.02
N ALA A 22 -5.58 12.28 -18.18
CA ALA A 22 -6.73 11.44 -18.55
C ALA A 22 -6.32 9.97 -18.63
N TYR A 23 -7.26 9.07 -18.32
CA TYR A 23 -7.07 7.64 -18.45
C TYR A 23 -6.87 7.25 -19.93
N TYR A 24 -5.89 6.39 -20.20
CA TYR A 24 -5.70 5.76 -21.51
C TYR A 24 -5.04 4.40 -21.34
N ILE A 25 -5.25 3.54 -22.34
CA ILE A 25 -4.52 2.28 -22.49
C ILE A 25 -3.46 2.53 -23.56
N PRO A 26 -2.15 2.48 -23.23
CA PRO A 26 -1.12 2.60 -24.25
C PRO A 26 -1.30 1.46 -25.25
N TYR A 27 -1.08 1.69 -26.53
CA TYR A 27 -1.03 0.63 -27.55
C TYR A 27 -0.05 1.01 -28.65
N THR A 28 0.38 0.04 -29.44
CA THR A 28 1.34 0.28 -30.51
C THR A 28 0.65 0.98 -31.70
N PRO A 29 1.16 2.13 -32.18
CA PRO A 29 0.56 2.83 -33.32
C PRO A 29 0.48 1.93 -34.57
N GLY A 30 -0.68 1.95 -35.25
CA GLY A 30 -0.90 1.13 -36.45
C GLY A 30 -1.48 -0.27 -36.18
N THR A 31 -1.72 -0.65 -34.92
CA THR A 31 -2.47 -1.87 -34.58
C THR A 31 -3.95 -1.54 -34.30
N GLU A 32 -4.79 -2.57 -34.29
CA GLU A 32 -6.15 -2.44 -33.77
C GLU A 32 -6.11 -1.98 -32.31
N ARG A 33 -7.12 -1.19 -31.92
CA ARG A 33 -7.27 -0.73 -30.54
C ARG A 33 -7.49 -1.95 -29.65
N PRO A 34 -6.60 -2.23 -28.69
CA PRO A 34 -6.76 -3.37 -27.81
C PRO A 34 -7.96 -3.16 -26.89
N GLU A 35 -8.62 -4.28 -26.56
CA GLU A 35 -9.51 -4.34 -25.41
C GLU A 35 -8.72 -4.05 -24.12
N HIS A 36 -9.43 -3.65 -23.07
CA HIS A 36 -8.90 -2.99 -21.88
C HIS A 36 -7.49 -3.45 -21.41
N ASN A 37 -7.33 -4.77 -21.22
CA ASN A 37 -6.12 -5.40 -20.69
C ASN A 37 -5.34 -6.23 -21.72
N SER A 38 -5.70 -6.14 -23.01
CA SER A 38 -5.05 -6.92 -24.07
C SER A 38 -3.95 -6.17 -24.82
N SER A 39 -3.63 -4.94 -24.40
CA SER A 39 -2.47 -4.25 -24.96
C SER A 39 -1.16 -4.94 -24.58
N ASP A 40 -0.31 -5.09 -25.58
CA ASP A 40 1.13 -5.42 -25.49
C ASP A 40 1.93 -4.50 -24.54
N ARG A 41 1.45 -3.29 -24.28
CA ARG A 41 2.09 -2.29 -23.41
C ARG A 41 1.53 -2.26 -21.99
N VAL A 42 0.66 -3.21 -21.63
CA VAL A 42 0.08 -3.33 -20.29
C VAL A 42 0.46 -4.68 -19.68
N LYS A 43 1.04 -4.64 -18.47
CA LYS A 43 1.29 -5.85 -17.66
C LYS A 43 0.35 -5.86 -16.47
N LEU A 44 -0.48 -6.90 -16.35
CA LEU A 44 -1.29 -7.13 -15.16
C LEU A 44 -0.42 -7.74 -14.06
N LEU A 45 -0.39 -7.12 -12.89
CA LEU A 45 0.37 -7.62 -11.73
C LEU A 45 -0.54 -8.25 -10.66
N ASN A 46 -1.81 -8.50 -10.97
CA ASN A 46 -2.71 -9.22 -10.07
C ASN A 46 -2.23 -10.67 -9.93
N GLY A 47 -2.29 -11.22 -8.72
CA GLY A 47 -1.76 -12.56 -8.47
C GLY A 47 -1.51 -12.82 -7.00
N ILE A 48 -0.64 -13.77 -6.71
CA ILE A 48 -0.15 -14.03 -5.35
C ILE A 48 1.09 -13.18 -5.13
N TRP A 49 1.12 -12.47 -4.01
CA TRP A 49 2.22 -11.60 -3.62
C TRP A 49 2.77 -12.07 -2.28
N ASP A 50 4.08 -12.02 -2.12
CA ASP A 50 4.74 -12.22 -0.84
C ASP A 50 4.41 -11.03 0.08
N PHE A 51 3.89 -11.32 1.27
CA PHE A 51 3.28 -10.34 2.16
C PHE A 51 3.74 -10.49 3.61
N ALA A 52 3.91 -9.36 4.29
CA ALA A 52 4.20 -9.29 5.71
C ALA A 52 3.34 -8.24 6.40
N TYR A 53 3.01 -8.50 7.65
CA TYR A 53 2.17 -7.67 8.49
C TYR A 53 2.95 -7.23 9.73
N PHE A 54 2.86 -5.95 10.07
CA PHE A 54 3.53 -5.33 11.21
C PHE A 54 2.55 -4.43 11.97
N ASN A 55 2.72 -4.34 13.29
CA ASN A 55 1.86 -3.53 14.16
C ASN A 55 2.23 -2.03 14.13
N SER A 56 3.47 -1.71 13.77
CA SER A 56 3.94 -0.34 13.56
C SER A 56 4.94 -0.31 12.41
N VAL A 57 5.22 0.88 11.89
CA VAL A 57 6.21 1.05 10.82
C VAL A 57 7.62 0.80 11.36
N GLU A 58 7.83 1.08 12.64
CA GLU A 58 9.07 0.85 13.37
C GLU A 58 9.37 -0.65 13.59
N ASP A 59 8.37 -1.52 13.56
CA ASP A 59 8.54 -2.99 13.66
C ASP A 59 9.05 -3.62 12.36
N ALA A 60 8.95 -2.91 11.22
CA ALA A 60 9.41 -3.44 9.94
C ALA A 60 10.95 -3.49 9.91
N PRO A 61 11.57 -4.66 9.65
CA PRO A 61 13.02 -4.78 9.64
C PRO A 61 13.63 -3.98 8.48
N GLU A 62 14.81 -3.40 8.68
CA GLU A 62 15.46 -2.60 7.63
C GLU A 62 15.76 -3.40 6.36
N CYS A 63 16.07 -4.68 6.52
CA CYS A 63 16.30 -5.61 5.41
C CYS A 63 15.02 -5.99 4.65
N ILE A 64 13.85 -5.46 5.00
CA ILE A 64 12.62 -5.73 4.27
C ILE A 64 12.74 -5.31 2.80
N ILE A 65 13.45 -4.25 2.46
CA ILE A 65 13.62 -3.87 1.04
C ILE A 65 14.54 -4.81 0.25
N ASP A 66 15.31 -5.67 0.93
CA ASP A 66 16.25 -6.58 0.30
C ASP A 66 15.49 -7.69 -0.46
N PRO A 67 15.78 -7.93 -1.75
CA PRO A 67 15.24 -9.08 -2.49
C PRO A 67 15.54 -10.44 -1.87
N ALA A 68 16.57 -10.57 -1.03
CA ALA A 68 16.92 -11.78 -0.31
C ALA A 68 16.06 -12.00 0.96
N TYR A 69 15.33 -10.98 1.41
CA TYR A 69 14.46 -11.11 2.57
C TYR A 69 13.24 -11.97 2.24
N VAL A 70 13.06 -13.05 3.01
CA VAL A 70 11.92 -13.95 2.86
C VAL A 70 10.74 -13.41 3.66
N MET A 71 9.66 -13.06 2.96
CA MET A 71 8.42 -12.64 3.63
C MET A 71 7.74 -13.85 4.28
N PRO A 72 7.10 -13.67 5.45
CA PRO A 72 6.50 -14.77 6.21
C PRO A 72 5.21 -15.31 5.59
N GLY A 73 4.51 -14.52 4.75
CA GLY A 73 3.20 -14.88 4.22
C GLY A 73 3.03 -14.57 2.74
N ARG A 74 1.85 -14.92 2.23
CA ARG A 74 1.41 -14.64 0.86
C ARG A 74 -0.04 -14.18 0.86
N ILE A 75 -0.38 -13.25 -0.02
CA ILE A 75 -1.74 -12.72 -0.17
C ILE A 75 -2.13 -12.65 -1.64
N LYS A 76 -3.42 -12.82 -1.94
CA LYS A 76 -3.97 -12.58 -3.28
C LYS A 76 -4.20 -11.09 -3.48
N VAL A 77 -3.74 -10.49 -4.56
CA VAL A 77 -3.94 -9.08 -4.89
C VAL A 77 -4.81 -8.97 -6.15
N PRO A 78 -5.88 -8.13 -6.16
CA PRO A 78 -6.33 -7.25 -5.07
C PRO A 78 -7.13 -7.99 -3.98
N SER A 79 -6.89 -7.64 -2.71
CA SER A 79 -7.69 -8.05 -1.55
C SER A 79 -7.51 -7.06 -0.39
N VAL A 80 -8.20 -7.31 0.73
CA VAL A 80 -8.11 -6.52 1.97
C VAL A 80 -7.48 -7.41 3.04
N TRP A 81 -6.47 -6.91 3.75
CA TRP A 81 -5.70 -7.67 4.75
C TRP A 81 -6.24 -7.57 6.18
N GLN A 82 -7.42 -6.97 6.37
CA GLN A 82 -7.97 -6.64 7.70
C GLN A 82 -8.02 -7.87 8.61
N ASP A 83 -7.45 -7.74 9.81
CA ASP A 83 -7.59 -8.72 10.89
C ASP A 83 -8.86 -8.42 11.72
N HIS A 84 -9.08 -7.14 12.07
CA HIS A 84 -10.28 -6.67 12.75
C HIS A 84 -11.01 -5.58 11.94
N HIS A 85 -12.31 -5.76 11.76
CA HIS A 85 -13.16 -4.77 11.13
C HIS A 85 -13.59 -3.71 12.15
N GLN A 86 -13.24 -2.46 11.90
CA GLN A 86 -13.68 -1.33 12.69
C GLN A 86 -14.84 -0.63 11.99
N TYR A 87 -16.01 -0.60 12.63
CA TYR A 87 -17.15 0.19 12.18
C TYR A 87 -17.44 1.29 13.19
N THR A 88 -17.30 2.54 12.75
CA THR A 88 -17.62 3.73 13.53
C THR A 88 -18.50 4.64 12.68
N ASN A 89 -19.41 5.39 13.31
CA ASN A 89 -20.35 6.28 12.61
C ASN A 89 -19.81 7.71 12.56
N ILE A 90 -19.72 8.37 13.72
CA ILE A 90 -19.33 9.79 13.82
C ILE A 90 -17.93 9.95 14.39
N ARG A 91 -17.54 9.10 15.34
CA ARG A 91 -16.25 9.20 16.03
C ARG A 91 -15.16 8.60 15.16
N TYR A 92 -14.00 9.24 15.12
CA TYR A 92 -12.79 8.64 14.55
C TYR A 92 -12.47 7.33 15.28
N SER A 93 -11.95 6.35 14.53
CA SER A 93 -11.38 5.14 15.11
C SER A 93 -10.05 5.37 15.82
N ILE A 94 -9.42 6.53 15.56
CA ILE A 94 -8.19 7.00 16.19
C ILE A 94 -8.45 8.21 17.10
N PRO A 95 -7.56 8.52 18.05
CA PRO A 95 -7.61 9.76 18.83
C PRO A 95 -7.69 11.01 17.95
N TYR A 96 -8.47 11.99 18.40
CA TYR A 96 -8.60 13.25 17.69
C TYR A 96 -7.47 14.21 18.09
N ASP A 97 -6.30 14.03 17.49
CA ASP A 97 -5.11 14.88 17.68
C ASP A 97 -4.40 15.20 16.34
N PRO A 98 -5.03 15.97 15.43
CA PRO A 98 -4.44 16.25 14.11
C PRO A 98 -3.14 17.09 14.21
N PRO A 99 -2.12 16.83 13.36
CA PRO A 99 -2.08 15.85 12.26
C PRO A 99 -1.53 14.46 12.67
N TYR A 100 -1.42 14.20 13.97
CA TYR A 100 -0.73 13.02 14.49
C TYR A 100 -1.58 11.77 14.39
N VAL A 101 -0.90 10.64 14.17
CA VAL A 101 -1.51 9.30 14.21
C VAL A 101 -0.91 8.48 15.34
N PRO A 102 -1.65 7.51 15.90
CA PRO A 102 -1.10 6.61 16.90
C PRO A 102 0.16 5.89 16.39
N ARG A 103 1.22 5.92 17.18
CA ARG A 103 2.50 5.25 16.90
C ARG A 103 2.54 3.78 17.34
N GLY A 104 1.45 3.26 17.89
CA GLY A 104 1.38 1.91 18.43
C GLY A 104 -0.04 1.46 18.76
N ASN A 105 -0.16 0.22 19.23
CA ASN A 105 -1.40 -0.50 19.54
C ASN A 105 -2.14 0.03 20.78
N SER A 106 -2.45 1.32 20.85
CA SER A 106 -3.14 1.88 22.02
C SER A 106 -4.14 2.94 21.59
N PHE A 107 -5.13 2.53 20.80
CA PHE A 107 -6.55 2.79 21.03
C PHE A 107 -7.30 2.01 19.93
N SER A 108 -7.97 0.92 20.34
CA SER A 108 -8.34 -0.27 19.54
C SER A 108 -7.13 -1.14 19.15
N ALA A 109 -7.34 -2.44 18.99
CA ALA A 109 -6.34 -3.50 18.91
C ALA A 109 -5.48 -3.47 17.62
N ASP A 110 -5.32 -2.32 16.99
CA ASP A 110 -5.06 -2.22 15.56
C ASP A 110 -4.09 -1.07 15.25
N GLY A 111 -2.79 -1.40 15.28
CA GLY A 111 -1.70 -0.46 15.03
C GLY A 111 -1.66 0.07 13.59
N THR A 112 -0.69 0.94 13.31
CA THR A 112 -0.46 1.46 11.96
C THR A 112 -0.07 0.30 11.05
N TRP A 113 -1.00 -0.18 10.24
CA TRP A 113 -0.78 -1.36 9.41
C TRP A 113 0.13 -1.05 8.23
N LEU A 114 1.34 -1.59 8.26
CA LEU A 114 2.18 -1.65 7.08
C LEU A 114 2.04 -3.04 6.46
N GLY A 115 1.25 -3.13 5.39
CA GLY A 115 1.28 -4.26 4.48
C GLY A 115 2.29 -3.99 3.38
N THR A 116 3.42 -4.70 3.37
CA THR A 116 4.29 -4.71 2.18
C THR A 116 3.97 -5.94 1.35
N ALA A 117 3.83 -5.74 0.05
CA ALA A 117 3.59 -6.82 -0.91
C ALA A 117 4.68 -6.78 -1.99
N ARG A 118 5.15 -7.95 -2.43
CA ARG A 118 6.07 -8.10 -3.57
C ARG A 118 5.54 -9.15 -4.53
N GLU A 119 5.80 -8.99 -5.83
CA GLU A 119 5.53 -10.05 -6.82
C GLU A 119 6.31 -11.31 -6.40
N SER A 120 5.62 -12.42 -6.15
CA SER A 120 6.28 -13.67 -5.77
C SER A 120 7.10 -14.18 -6.96
N ARG A 121 8.37 -14.52 -6.74
CA ARG A 121 9.21 -15.16 -7.77
C ARG A 121 8.76 -16.58 -8.07
#